data_AF-A0A3S0XKU2-F1
#
_entry.id   AF-A0A3S0XKU2-F1
#
_cell.length_a   1.000
_cell.length_b   1.000
_cell.length_c   1.000
_cell.angle_alpha   90.00
_cell.angle_beta   90.00
_cell.angle_gamma   90.00
#
_symmetry.space_group_name_H-M   'P 1'
#
loop_
_entity.id
_entity.type
_entity.pdbx_description
1 polymer ?
#
loop_
_entity_poly.entity_id
_entity_poly.type
_entity_poly.pdbx_seq_one_letter_code
_entity_poly.pdbx_strand_id
1 'polypeptide(L)'
;MAETDSSTAFPGEQDDELLQLGEAYMALLRDTHGPSWGLHTATNEQIHQVCTLEDRIAEVSARTNAGLAVRLFALWSIECERDETLFAGPPEGTSITRRLAWGALKDAERLAARG
;
A
#
# COMPACT_ATOMS: atom_id res chain seq x y z
N MET A 1 -44.14 5.22 -4.73
CA MET A 1 -43.88 3.94 -4.02
C MET A 1 -43.19 3.03 -5.02
N ALA A 2 -41.93 2.65 -4.90
CA ALA A 2 -41.08 2.51 -3.73
C ALA A 2 -39.69 3.14 -3.94
N GLU A 3 -39.20 3.81 -2.89
CA GLU A 3 -37.78 4.01 -2.58
C GLU A 3 -37.18 2.69 -2.05
N THR A 4 -35.88 2.71 -1.73
CA THR A 4 -34.99 1.66 -1.15
C THR A 4 -34.36 0.69 -2.16
N ASP A 5 -33.04 0.51 -2.25
CA ASP A 5 -31.95 0.84 -1.32
C ASP A 5 -30.75 1.47 -2.05
N SER A 6 -30.43 2.69 -1.66
CA SER A 6 -29.05 3.17 -1.75
C SER A 6 -28.29 2.39 -0.69
N SER A 7 -27.39 1.51 -1.13
CA SER A 7 -26.46 0.79 -0.25
C SER A 7 -25.64 1.80 0.56
N THR A 8 -26.16 2.15 1.73
CA THR A 8 -25.41 2.78 2.80
C THR A 8 -24.52 1.71 3.38
N ALA A 9 -23.38 1.46 2.74
CA ALA A 9 -22.27 0.79 3.39
C ALA A 9 -22.01 1.51 4.72
N PHE A 10 -22.01 0.78 5.82
CA PHE A 10 -21.77 1.34 7.14
C PHE A 10 -20.42 2.08 7.10
N PRO A 11 -20.27 3.23 7.80
CA PRO A 11 -19.02 3.99 7.81
C PRO A 11 -17.78 3.15 8.21
N GLY A 12 -18.00 2.03 8.91
CA GLY A 12 -16.96 1.10 9.36
C GLY A 12 -16.57 -0.01 8.38
N GLU A 13 -17.25 -0.16 7.23
CA GLU A 13 -16.91 -1.18 6.20
C GLU A 13 -16.19 -0.56 4.98
N GLN A 14 -15.90 0.75 5.03
CA GLN A 14 -15.24 1.44 3.93
C GLN A 14 -13.76 1.03 3.90
N ASP A 15 -13.36 0.40 2.80
CA ASP A 15 -12.00 -0.08 2.51
C ASP A 15 -11.52 -1.32 3.28
N ASP A 16 -12.40 -2.10 3.95
CA ASP A 16 -12.00 -3.32 4.67
C ASP A 16 -11.16 -4.28 3.83
N GLU A 17 -11.57 -4.51 2.57
CA GLU A 17 -10.81 -5.33 1.63
C GLU A 17 -9.41 -4.76 1.41
N LEU A 18 -9.31 -3.43 1.22
CA LEU A 18 -8.05 -2.77 0.94
C LEU A 18 -7.13 -2.80 2.17
N LEU A 19 -7.66 -2.69 3.38
CA LEU A 19 -6.91 -2.85 4.61
C LEU A 19 -6.39 -4.28 4.79
N GLN A 20 -7.24 -5.28 4.56
CA GLN A 20 -6.83 -6.70 4.61
C GLN A 20 -5.76 -7.02 3.56
N LEU A 21 -5.90 -6.47 2.35
CA LEU A 21 -4.89 -6.56 1.31
C LEU A 21 -3.57 -5.92 1.74
N GLY A 22 -3.61 -4.73 2.33
CA GLY A 22 -2.43 -4.04 2.83
C GLY A 22 -1.70 -4.79 3.94
N GLU A 23 -2.44 -5.39 4.87
CA GLU A 23 -1.88 -6.25 5.93
C GLU A 23 -1.19 -7.49 5.35
N ALA A 24 -1.87 -8.20 4.46
CA ALA A 24 -1.31 -9.37 3.78
C ALA A 24 -0.05 -9.02 2.98
N TYR A 25 -0.08 -7.88 2.27
CA TYR A 25 1.04 -7.39 1.48
C TYR A 25 2.24 -7.03 2.35
N MET A 26 2.04 -6.29 3.45
CA MET A 26 3.12 -5.97 4.39
C MET A 26 3.73 -7.21 5.05
N ALA A 27 2.91 -8.19 5.42
CA ALA A 27 3.39 -9.45 5.98
C ALA A 27 4.25 -10.20 4.97
N LEU A 28 3.75 -10.35 3.74
CA LEU A 28 4.47 -11.05 2.67
C LEU A 28 5.78 -10.33 2.30
N LEU A 29 5.78 -9.00 2.22
CA LEU A 29 7.01 -8.25 1.96
C LEU A 29 8.07 -8.48 3.04
N ARG A 30 7.69 -8.45 4.33
CA ARG A 30 8.65 -8.72 5.42
C ARG A 30 9.24 -10.13 5.31
N ASP A 31 8.41 -11.11 4.96
CA ASP A 31 8.84 -12.50 4.80
C ASP A 31 9.69 -12.71 3.54
N THR A 32 9.45 -11.93 2.49
CA THR A 32 10.11 -12.04 1.19
C THR A 32 11.48 -11.36 1.19
N HIS A 33 11.59 -10.21 1.86
CA HIS A 33 12.80 -9.41 1.85
C HIS A 33 13.71 -9.64 3.07
N GLY A 34 13.20 -10.05 4.24
CA GLY A 34 14.00 -10.09 5.46
C GLY A 34 14.45 -8.69 5.92
N PRO A 35 15.47 -8.56 6.78
CA PRO A 35 15.87 -7.26 7.35
C PRO A 35 16.55 -6.30 6.36
N SER A 36 16.99 -6.81 5.20
CA SER A 36 17.55 -6.03 4.08
C SER A 36 16.57 -6.15 2.93
N TRP A 37 16.01 -5.07 2.41
CA TRP A 37 14.83 -5.07 1.53
C TRP A 37 15.05 -5.64 0.10
N GLY A 38 15.85 -6.70 -0.06
CA GLY A 38 16.21 -7.29 -1.35
C GLY A 38 15.43 -8.56 -1.67
N LEU A 39 14.82 -8.61 -2.85
CA LEU A 39 14.13 -9.80 -3.39
C LEU A 39 15.07 -10.98 -3.73
N HIS A 40 16.38 -10.85 -3.45
CA HIS A 40 17.40 -11.82 -3.87
C HIS A 40 17.21 -13.22 -3.26
N THR A 41 16.37 -13.38 -2.24
CA THR A 41 16.04 -14.67 -1.60
C THR A 41 14.57 -15.09 -1.75
N ALA A 42 13.76 -14.33 -2.49
CA ALA A 42 12.35 -14.62 -2.69
C ALA A 42 12.14 -15.89 -3.54
N THR A 43 11.21 -16.75 -3.15
CA THR A 43 10.76 -17.85 -4.01
C THR A 43 9.85 -17.33 -5.13
N ASN A 44 9.79 -18.05 -6.26
CA ASN A 44 8.88 -17.69 -7.36
C ASN A 44 7.41 -17.59 -6.92
N GLU A 45 7.01 -18.41 -5.93
CA GLU A 45 5.67 -18.37 -5.36
C GLU A 45 5.42 -17.07 -4.59
N GLN A 46 6.38 -16.64 -3.76
CA GLN A 46 6.30 -15.36 -3.04
C GLN A 46 6.23 -14.18 -3.99
N ILE A 47 7.08 -14.16 -5.04
CA ILE A 47 7.04 -13.10 -6.07
C ILE A 47 5.66 -13.06 -6.74
N HIS A 48 5.11 -14.21 -7.13
CA HIS A 48 3.78 -14.27 -7.73
C HIS A 48 2.69 -13.75 -6.78
N GLN A 49 2.76 -14.10 -5.50
CA GLN A 49 1.82 -13.63 -4.48
C GLN A 49 1.92 -12.11 -4.26
N VAL A 50 3.14 -11.55 -4.23
CA VAL A 50 3.39 -10.10 -4.15
C VAL A 50 2.71 -9.40 -5.33
N CYS A 51 2.98 -9.82 -6.57
CA CYS A 51 2.36 -9.21 -7.74
C CYS A 51 0.82 -9.33 -7.73
N THR A 52 0.29 -10.47 -7.28
CA THR A 52 -1.17 -10.67 -7.18
C THR A 52 -1.82 -9.69 -6.19
N LEU A 53 -1.14 -9.42 -5.07
CA LEU A 53 -1.61 -8.45 -4.08
C LEU A 53 -1.52 -7.02 -4.61
N GLU A 54 -0.44 -6.67 -5.32
CA GLU A 54 -0.27 -5.36 -5.95
C GLU A 54 -1.37 -5.08 -6.98
N ASP A 55 -1.69 -6.06 -7.83
CA ASP A 55 -2.78 -5.94 -8.81
C ASP A 55 -4.12 -5.70 -8.11
N ARG A 56 -4.45 -6.49 -7.09
CA ARG A 56 -5.70 -6.29 -6.31
C ARG A 56 -5.73 -4.93 -5.61
N ILE A 57 -4.62 -4.49 -5.00
CA ILE A 57 -4.53 -3.17 -4.36
C ILE A 57 -4.74 -2.04 -5.39
N ALA A 58 -4.27 -2.21 -6.63
CA ALA A 58 -4.45 -1.24 -7.70
C ALA A 58 -5.92 -1.14 -8.17
N GLU A 59 -6.61 -2.28 -8.24
CA GLU A 59 -8.01 -2.40 -8.68
C GLU A 59 -9.01 -1.86 -7.64
N VAL A 60 -8.74 -2.06 -6.35
CA VAL A 60 -9.64 -1.64 -5.27
C VAL A 60 -9.49 -0.14 -5.00
N SER A 61 -10.60 0.60 -5.14
CA SER A 61 -10.62 2.05 -4.91
C SER A 61 -10.58 2.39 -3.43
N ALA A 62 -9.67 3.27 -3.02
CA ALA A 62 -9.62 3.82 -1.68
C ALA A 62 -10.72 4.87 -1.48
N ARG A 63 -11.47 4.76 -0.38
CA ARG A 63 -12.50 5.70 0.06
C ARG A 63 -12.14 6.43 1.35
N THR A 64 -11.10 5.95 2.04
CA THR A 64 -10.61 6.46 3.32
C THR A 64 -9.12 6.81 3.23
N ASN A 65 -8.63 7.58 4.20
CA ASN A 65 -7.20 7.89 4.31
C ASN A 65 -6.37 6.61 4.58
N ALA A 66 -6.94 5.65 5.31
CA ALA A 66 -6.28 4.38 5.59
C ALA A 66 -6.14 3.53 4.32
N GLY A 67 -7.21 3.42 3.52
CA GLY A 67 -7.15 2.79 2.20
C GLY A 67 -6.18 3.49 1.25
N LEU A 68 -6.15 4.83 1.25
CA LEU A 68 -5.19 5.59 0.45
C LEU A 68 -3.74 5.30 0.89
N ALA A 69 -3.50 5.18 2.19
CA ALA A 69 -2.18 4.83 2.72
C ALA A 69 -1.73 3.45 2.23
N VAL A 70 -2.62 2.45 2.16
CA VAL A 70 -2.29 1.12 1.59
C VAL A 70 -1.82 1.25 0.13
N ARG A 71 -2.57 1.97 -0.72
CA ARG A 71 -2.21 2.14 -2.13
C ARG A 71 -0.89 2.88 -2.31
N LEU A 72 -0.67 3.92 -1.53
CA LEU A 72 0.58 4.69 -1.58
C LEU A 72 1.76 3.87 -1.05
N PHE A 73 1.54 2.99 -0.08
CA PHE A 73 2.55 2.08 0.42
C PHE A 73 2.93 1.03 -0.62
N ALA A 74 1.96 0.44 -1.33
CA ALA A 74 2.23 -0.49 -2.43
C ALA A 74 3.02 0.20 -3.55
N LEU A 75 2.60 1.40 -3.97
CA LEU A 75 3.34 2.19 -4.95
C LEU A 75 4.78 2.50 -4.50
N TRP A 76 4.95 2.87 -3.22
CA TRP A 76 6.28 3.12 -2.66
C TRP A 76 7.14 1.87 -2.65
N SER A 77 6.58 0.73 -2.26
CA SER A 77 7.29 -0.56 -2.18
C SER A 77 7.81 -0.98 -3.55
N ILE A 78 6.99 -0.88 -4.60
CA ILE A 78 7.39 -1.15 -6.00
C ILE A 78 8.52 -0.22 -6.45
N GLU A 79 8.47 1.07 -6.10
CA GLU A 79 9.55 2.01 -6.41
C GLU A 79 10.86 1.68 -5.67
N CYS A 80 10.76 1.13 -4.45
CA CYS A 80 11.90 0.75 -3.63
C CYS A 80 12.53 -0.59 -4.03
N GLU A 81 11.83 -1.49 -4.74
CA GLU A 81 12.44 -2.73 -5.28
C GLU A 81 13.66 -2.44 -6.17
N ARG A 82 13.71 -1.23 -6.75
CA ARG A 82 14.83 -0.77 -7.58
C ARG A 82 15.97 -0.13 -6.76
N ASP A 83 15.70 0.26 -5.52
CA ASP A 83 16.63 0.96 -4.63
C ASP A 83 16.15 0.84 -3.17
N GLU A 84 16.71 -0.15 -2.46
CA GLU A 84 16.34 -0.47 -1.08
C GLU A 84 16.60 0.69 -0.10
N THR A 85 17.47 1.64 -0.45
CA THR A 85 17.77 2.79 0.40
C THR A 85 16.56 3.70 0.60
N LEU A 86 15.56 3.57 -0.28
CA LEU A 86 14.31 4.33 -0.24
C LEU A 86 13.34 3.85 0.85
N PHE A 87 13.52 2.68 1.46
CA PHE A 87 12.58 2.23 2.52
C PHE A 87 12.60 3.11 3.78
N ALA A 88 13.71 3.82 4.04
CA ALA A 88 13.79 4.82 5.12
C ALA A 88 13.22 6.19 4.71
N GLY A 89 12.85 6.35 3.44
CA GLY A 89 12.49 7.60 2.79
C GLY A 89 13.49 8.00 1.69
N PRO A 90 13.12 8.91 0.78
CA PRO A 90 13.98 9.32 -0.32
C PRO A 90 15.20 10.12 0.18
N PRO A 91 16.44 9.75 -0.21
CA PRO A 91 17.64 10.55 0.04
C PRO A 91 17.56 11.98 -0.50
N GLU A 92 18.44 12.85 -0.02
CA GLU A 92 18.64 14.16 -0.64
C GLU A 92 19.02 14.03 -2.12
N GLY A 93 18.48 14.90 -2.96
CA GLY A 93 18.71 14.85 -4.41
C GLY A 93 17.87 13.84 -5.19
N THR A 94 17.03 13.03 -4.53
CA THR A 94 16.10 12.12 -5.20
C THR A 94 15.09 12.89 -6.07
N SER A 95 14.64 12.27 -7.16
CA SER A 95 13.67 12.83 -8.10
C SER A 95 12.45 13.44 -7.39
N ILE A 96 11.92 14.52 -7.97
CA ILE A 96 10.74 15.21 -7.42
C ILE A 96 9.55 14.24 -7.25
N THR A 97 9.39 13.28 -8.17
CA THR A 97 8.33 12.26 -8.13
C THR A 97 8.41 11.40 -6.87
N ARG A 98 9.59 10.88 -6.52
CA ARG A 98 9.77 10.05 -5.32
C ARG A 98 9.54 10.85 -4.04
N ARG A 99 9.99 12.11 -4.00
CA ARG A 99 9.71 13.00 -2.86
C ARG A 99 8.22 13.27 -2.67
N LEU A 100 7.49 13.49 -3.76
CA LEU A 100 6.03 13.67 -3.73
C LEU A 100 5.30 12.39 -3.30
N ALA A 101 5.70 11.23 -3.84
CA ALA A 101 5.10 9.95 -3.47
C ALA A 101 5.28 9.62 -1.97
N TRP A 102 6.49 9.79 -1.45
CA TRP A 102 6.77 9.62 -0.02
C TRP A 102 5.99 10.60 0.86
N GLY A 103 5.96 11.89 0.47
CA GLY A 103 5.18 12.91 1.19
C GLY A 103 3.70 12.56 1.25
N ALA A 104 3.11 12.15 0.13
CA ALA A 104 1.71 11.72 0.07
C ALA A 104 1.44 10.51 0.96
N LEU A 105 2.34 9.52 0.98
CA LEU A 105 2.23 8.35 1.86
C LEU A 105 2.21 8.78 3.34
N LYS A 106 3.16 9.64 3.75
CA LYS A 106 3.23 10.13 5.13
C LYS A 106 2.06 11.00 5.53
N ASP A 107 1.53 11.79 4.60
CA ASP A 107 0.30 12.54 4.83
C ASP A 107 -0.90 11.60 5.02
N ALA A 108 -1.05 10.57 4.18
CA ALA A 108 -2.13 9.60 4.31
C ALA A 108 -2.05 8.82 5.63
N GLU A 109 -0.85 8.33 6.02
CA GLU A 109 -0.63 7.66 7.31
C GLU A 109 -1.00 8.57 8.49
N ARG A 110 -0.56 9.83 8.47
CA ARG A 110 -0.86 10.82 9.52
C ARG A 110 -2.36 11.12 9.60
N LEU A 111 -3.05 11.17 8.46
CA LEU A 111 -4.48 11.42 8.40
C LEU A 111 -5.29 10.20 8.85
N ALA A 112 -4.83 8.98 8.52
CA ALA A 112 -5.43 7.74 8.97
C ALA A 112 -5.35 7.57 10.49
N ALA A 113 -4.24 7.97 11.13
CA ALA A 113 -4.07 7.90 12.58
C ALA A 113 -4.96 8.88 13.40
N ARG A 114 -5.73 9.75 12.73
CA ARG A 114 -6.60 10.76 13.36
C ARG A 114 -8.09 10.44 13.25
N GLY A 115 -8.46 9.45 12.44
CA GLY A 115 -9.84 8.95 12.28
C GLY A 115 -10.07 7.71 13.11
#